data_AF-A0A941ZKA1-F1
#
_entry.id   AF-A0A941ZKA1-F1
#
_cell.length_a   1.000
_cell.length_b   1.000
_cell.length_c   1.000
_cell.angle_alpha   90.00
_cell.angle_beta   90.00
_cell.angle_gamma   90.00
#
_symmetry.space_group_name_H-M   'P 1'
#
loop_
_entity.id
_entity.type
_entity.pdbx_description
1 polymer ?
#
loop_
_entity_poly.entity_id
_entity_poly.type
_entity_poly.pdbx_seq_one_letter_code
_entity_poly.pdbx_strand_id
1 'polypeptide(L)'
;MSQLNRAYLYQETHARPYLNLPVPCAVAHLLYWKGDSQSTALLDLAKNLAQRQGVTPKSHQNSFFEYACQNYHIRFEQHTEFDTLTIAQSLELDAPVFSANPLSIVDETALASIDAQVLVKTHLHIALEPEDIHEIKDEVTRQFADINGDTLVYGSYVMERRAEVYTDFKLDIQGHSRYFAVSHSLNSTDAGRLVTRLIEMENYRILALIPMKDVRTVSKELTGIDTHLAQILSAISDNADENDPQVQHRRLDELLEIAKVVESHRNTLSSRFAASRAYYQIVQFSYDKLHEEKLGSLQRLQTFVERRLGPAVRTFDSMHRRLDDISHRIDRIAELLRTEINVQMQLQNSAMLAGMNNSAKMQLKMQKTVEGISIVALTYYAISVLGYLLGIFVHGDAKYTAMGLLVLPVAGLIWQVQKKLLHKTKPTKTENTHTML
;
A
#
# COMPACT_ATOMS: atom_id res chain seq x y z
N MET A 1 20.00 -16.72 -15.61
CA MET A 1 20.87 -15.60 -15.18
C MET A 1 21.41 -14.93 -16.43
N SER A 2 20.92 -13.74 -16.76
CA SER A 2 21.52 -12.88 -17.80
C SER A 2 23.02 -12.73 -17.49
N GLN A 3 23.88 -12.94 -18.49
CA GLN A 3 25.33 -12.75 -18.34
C GLN A 3 25.59 -11.33 -17.84
N LEU A 4 26.08 -11.20 -16.60
CA LEU A 4 26.54 -9.92 -16.08
C LEU A 4 27.64 -9.38 -17.00
N ASN A 5 27.33 -8.33 -17.75
CA ASN A 5 28.30 -7.67 -18.61
C ASN A 5 29.10 -6.66 -17.78
N ARG A 6 30.35 -7.01 -17.44
CA ARG A 6 31.28 -6.13 -16.71
C ARG A 6 31.42 -4.76 -17.38
N ALA A 7 31.50 -4.71 -18.70
CA ALA A 7 31.65 -3.43 -19.42
C ALA A 7 30.40 -2.55 -19.27
N TYR A 8 29.21 -3.15 -19.31
CA TYR A 8 27.96 -2.44 -19.03
C TYR A 8 27.94 -1.89 -17.60
N LEU A 9 28.30 -2.69 -16.59
CA LEU A 9 28.35 -2.22 -15.20
C LEU A 9 29.38 -1.09 -14.99
N TYR A 10 30.55 -1.17 -15.63
CA TYR A 10 31.54 -0.10 -15.59
C TYR A 10 31.09 1.15 -16.36
N GLN A 11 30.33 1.00 -17.45
CA GLN A 11 29.75 2.15 -18.15
C GLN A 11 28.68 2.82 -17.31
N GLU A 12 27.84 2.04 -16.61
CA GLU A 12 26.80 2.55 -15.71
C GLU A 12 27.39 3.44 -14.61
N THR A 13 28.53 3.07 -14.02
CA THR A 13 29.18 3.91 -12.99
C THR A 13 29.77 5.21 -13.52
N HIS A 14 30.00 5.32 -14.84
CA HIS A 14 30.55 6.51 -15.49
C HIS A 14 29.50 7.27 -16.32
N ALA A 15 28.25 6.83 -16.34
CA ALA A 15 27.24 7.29 -17.28
C ALA A 15 26.78 8.75 -17.07
N ARG A 16 27.11 9.37 -15.93
CA ARG A 16 26.60 10.70 -15.54
C ARG A 16 27.70 11.60 -14.95
N PRO A 17 28.63 12.14 -15.77
CA PRO A 17 29.61 13.11 -15.30
C PRO A 17 28.92 14.40 -14.83
N TYR A 18 29.57 15.18 -13.97
CA TYR A 18 29.10 16.52 -13.62
C TYR A 18 29.13 17.45 -14.84
N LEU A 19 28.23 18.45 -14.85
CA LEU A 19 28.28 19.51 -15.85
C LEU A 19 29.63 20.24 -15.75
N ASN A 20 30.13 20.75 -16.87
CA ASN A 20 31.28 21.64 -16.89
C ASN A 20 30.80 23.01 -17.37
N LEU A 21 30.60 23.94 -16.44
CA LEU A 21 29.91 25.21 -16.69
C LEU A 21 30.86 26.39 -16.53
N PRO A 22 30.91 27.34 -17.47
CA PRO A 22 31.67 28.57 -17.26
C PRO A 22 31.05 29.41 -16.14
N VAL A 23 31.84 30.34 -15.59
CA VAL A 23 31.38 31.33 -14.62
C VAL A 23 31.71 32.70 -15.21
N PRO A 24 30.75 33.63 -15.36
CA PRO A 24 29.34 33.53 -14.96
C PRO A 24 28.47 32.70 -15.93
N CYS A 25 27.36 32.17 -15.42
CA CYS A 25 26.38 31.42 -16.22
C CYS A 25 24.95 31.52 -15.68
N ALA A 26 23.96 31.38 -16.55
CA ALA A 26 22.57 31.12 -16.19
C ALA A 26 22.22 29.66 -16.50
N VAL A 27 21.37 29.05 -15.69
CA VAL A 27 20.90 27.67 -15.87
C VAL A 27 19.40 27.63 -15.70
N ALA A 28 18.71 27.04 -16.67
CA ALA A 28 17.32 26.67 -16.54
C ALA A 28 17.18 25.15 -16.48
N HIS A 29 16.36 24.66 -15.55
CA HIS A 29 16.13 23.25 -15.33
C HIS A 29 14.64 22.93 -15.30
N LEU A 30 14.27 21.84 -15.96
CA LEU A 30 12.92 21.29 -15.95
C LEU A 30 12.95 19.84 -15.45
N LEU A 31 12.04 19.51 -14.54
CA LEU A 31 11.69 18.13 -14.21
C LEU A 31 10.27 17.84 -14.71
N TYR A 32 10.18 16.92 -15.67
CA TYR A 32 8.93 16.43 -16.22
C TYR A 32 8.53 15.12 -15.55
N TRP A 33 7.38 15.10 -14.89
CA TRP A 33 6.87 13.91 -14.23
C TRP A 33 6.17 12.97 -15.20
N LYS A 34 6.70 11.75 -15.33
CA LYS A 34 6.08 10.68 -16.13
C LYS A 34 5.14 9.83 -15.28
N GLY A 35 5.44 9.69 -13.98
CA GLY A 35 4.77 8.71 -13.12
C GLY A 35 4.91 7.31 -13.72
N ASP A 36 3.77 6.63 -13.91
CA ASP A 36 3.73 5.29 -14.49
C ASP A 36 3.55 5.32 -16.02
N SER A 37 3.51 6.51 -16.64
CA SER A 37 3.41 6.65 -18.10
C SER A 37 4.77 6.44 -18.78
N GLN A 38 4.74 5.90 -20.00
CA GLN A 38 5.92 5.81 -20.87
C GLN A 38 6.06 7.06 -21.76
N SER A 39 5.68 8.24 -21.25
CA SER A 39 5.72 9.49 -22.02
C SER A 39 7.14 9.80 -22.48
N THR A 40 7.28 10.16 -23.76
CA THR A 40 8.53 10.63 -24.37
C THR A 40 8.52 12.13 -24.64
N ALA A 41 7.51 12.88 -24.16
CA ALA A 41 7.30 14.27 -24.55
C ALA A 41 8.53 15.17 -24.31
N LEU A 42 9.15 15.08 -23.13
CA LEU A 42 10.37 15.87 -22.85
C LEU A 42 11.58 15.37 -23.65
N LEU A 43 11.69 14.05 -23.87
CA LEU A 43 12.73 13.45 -24.71
C LEU A 43 12.63 13.95 -26.15
N ASP A 44 11.42 14.00 -26.71
CA ASP A 44 11.17 14.45 -28.07
C ASP A 44 11.42 15.95 -28.21
N LEU A 45 11.02 16.76 -27.21
CA LEU A 45 11.37 18.17 -27.13
C LEU A 45 12.90 18.37 -27.13
N ALA A 46 13.63 17.63 -26.29
CA ALA A 46 15.07 17.74 -26.17
C ALA A 46 15.80 17.27 -27.45
N LYS A 47 15.31 16.23 -28.13
CA LYS A 47 15.82 15.80 -29.44
C LYS A 47 15.57 16.84 -30.53
N ASN A 48 14.37 17.42 -30.58
CA ASN A 48 14.03 18.47 -31.54
C ASN A 48 14.89 19.72 -31.33
N LEU A 49 15.15 20.07 -30.06
CA LEU A 49 16.08 21.15 -29.72
C LEU A 49 17.50 20.84 -30.22
N ALA A 50 18.00 19.62 -30.03
CA ALA A 50 19.32 19.22 -30.54
C ALA A 50 19.41 19.30 -32.07
N GLN A 51 18.39 18.82 -32.77
CA GLN A 51 18.30 18.89 -34.23
C GLN A 51 18.27 20.33 -34.74
N ARG A 52 17.49 21.21 -34.11
CA ARG A 52 17.47 22.65 -34.45
C ARG A 52 18.83 23.32 -34.26
N GLN A 53 19.64 22.84 -33.31
CA GLN A 53 21.01 23.31 -33.08
C GLN A 53 22.05 22.61 -33.98
N GLY A 54 21.62 21.75 -34.92
CA GLY A 54 22.51 21.03 -35.83
C GLY A 54 23.35 19.95 -35.16
N VAL A 55 22.98 19.52 -33.95
CA VAL A 55 23.71 18.51 -33.20
C VAL A 55 22.98 17.18 -33.26
N THR A 56 23.70 16.11 -33.58
CA THR A 56 23.21 14.73 -33.37
C THR A 56 23.68 14.27 -32.00
N PRO A 57 22.78 14.08 -31.01
CA PRO A 57 23.18 13.66 -29.67
C PRO A 57 23.93 12.31 -29.74
N LYS A 58 25.09 12.23 -29.07
CA LYS A 58 25.78 10.95 -28.90
C LYS A 58 25.02 10.12 -27.87
N SER A 59 24.03 9.33 -28.28
CA SER A 59 23.34 8.39 -27.40
C SER A 59 24.35 7.37 -26.88
N HIS A 60 24.64 7.40 -25.57
CA HIS A 60 25.45 6.36 -24.93
C HIS A 60 24.59 5.19 -24.45
N GLN A 61 23.29 5.43 -24.35
CA GLN A 61 22.13 4.56 -24.14
C GLN A 61 20.95 5.55 -24.15
N ASN A 62 19.74 5.17 -24.54
CA ASN A 62 18.60 6.10 -24.73
C ASN A 62 18.18 6.91 -23.47
N SER A 63 18.86 6.73 -22.33
CA SER A 63 18.60 7.34 -21.05
C SER A 63 19.36 8.64 -20.74
N PHE A 64 20.35 9.04 -21.56
CA PHE A 64 21.15 10.24 -21.30
C PHE A 64 21.74 10.80 -22.59
N PHE A 65 21.71 12.13 -22.74
CA PHE A 65 22.56 12.81 -23.71
C PHE A 65 22.88 14.24 -23.29
N GLU A 66 24.03 14.71 -23.77
CA GLU A 66 24.55 16.04 -23.50
C GLU A 66 25.22 16.57 -24.77
N TYR A 67 25.07 17.88 -25.01
CA TYR A 67 25.82 18.57 -26.05
C TYR A 67 26.00 20.05 -25.72
N ALA A 68 27.08 20.61 -26.24
CA ALA A 68 27.33 22.04 -26.25
C ALA A 68 27.06 22.59 -27.65
N CYS A 69 26.39 23.75 -27.73
CA CYS A 69 26.14 24.46 -28.96
C CYS A 69 26.23 25.98 -28.72
N GLN A 70 27.11 26.67 -29.45
CA GLN A 70 27.34 28.11 -29.29
C GLN A 70 27.62 28.45 -27.81
N ASN A 71 26.73 29.22 -27.17
CA ASN A 71 26.83 29.67 -25.77
C ASN A 71 26.05 28.78 -24.80
N TYR A 72 25.44 27.69 -25.28
CA TYR A 72 24.58 26.81 -24.51
C TYR A 72 25.20 25.44 -24.26
N HIS A 73 24.88 24.89 -23.11
CA HIS A 73 25.17 23.53 -22.73
C HIS A 73 23.86 22.85 -22.32
N ILE A 74 23.48 21.80 -23.05
CA ILE A 74 22.18 21.16 -22.92
C ILE A 74 22.38 19.73 -22.49
N ARG A 75 21.65 19.33 -21.44
CA ARG A 75 21.68 17.99 -20.87
C ARG A 75 20.26 17.48 -20.69
N PHE A 76 20.03 16.27 -21.17
CA PHE A 76 18.81 15.51 -20.92
C PHE A 76 19.14 14.24 -20.14
N GLU A 77 18.38 13.99 -19.08
CA GLU A 77 18.47 12.73 -18.32
C GLU A 77 17.10 12.08 -18.20
N GLN A 78 17.04 10.79 -18.55
CA GLN A 78 15.88 9.94 -18.31
C GLN A 78 16.06 9.20 -16.98
N HIS A 79 15.02 9.26 -16.15
CA HIS A 79 14.88 8.43 -14.96
C HIS A 79 13.65 7.54 -15.09
N THR A 80 13.43 6.66 -14.13
CA THR A 80 12.29 5.74 -14.17
C THR A 80 10.96 6.49 -14.12
N GLU A 81 10.80 7.44 -13.20
CA GLU A 81 9.51 8.10 -12.92
C GLU A 81 9.40 9.53 -13.46
N PHE A 82 10.53 10.11 -13.90
CA PHE A 82 10.61 11.48 -14.41
C PHE A 82 11.75 11.62 -15.42
N ASP A 83 11.70 12.68 -16.21
CA ASP A 83 12.78 13.10 -17.10
C ASP A 83 13.22 14.51 -16.72
N THR A 84 14.48 14.86 -17.03
CA THR A 84 14.99 16.19 -16.79
C THR A 84 15.63 16.80 -18.02
N LEU A 85 15.50 18.12 -18.16
CA LEU A 85 16.17 18.92 -19.17
C LEU A 85 16.84 20.10 -18.48
N THR A 86 18.16 20.19 -18.63
CA THR A 86 18.97 21.30 -18.12
C THR A 86 19.59 22.04 -19.28
N ILE A 87 19.42 23.37 -19.32
CA ILE A 87 20.01 24.26 -20.31
C ILE A 87 20.82 25.31 -19.55
N ALA A 88 22.13 25.26 -19.69
CA ALA A 88 23.03 26.28 -19.18
C ALA A 88 23.45 27.22 -20.31
N GLN A 89 23.57 28.50 -20.02
CA GLN A 89 23.97 29.57 -20.92
C GLN A 89 25.15 30.32 -20.29
N SER A 90 26.23 30.47 -21.05
CA SER A 90 27.37 31.30 -20.66
C SER A 90 26.97 32.77 -20.71
N LEU A 91 27.40 33.56 -19.72
CA LEU A 91 27.06 34.98 -19.62
C LEU A 91 28.30 35.86 -19.80
N GLU A 92 28.05 37.12 -20.17
CA GLU A 92 29.04 38.18 -20.07
C GLU A 92 29.35 38.49 -18.60
N LEU A 93 30.53 39.04 -18.33
CA LEU A 93 31.05 39.29 -16.98
C LEU A 93 30.13 40.18 -16.12
N ASP A 94 29.46 41.15 -16.75
CA ASP A 94 28.61 42.19 -16.16
C ASP A 94 27.12 41.97 -16.43
N ALA A 95 26.73 40.77 -16.87
CA ALA A 95 25.34 40.46 -17.19
C ALA A 95 24.45 40.63 -15.94
N PRO A 96 23.34 41.40 -16.01
CA PRO A 96 22.45 41.57 -14.86
C PRO A 96 21.86 40.25 -14.39
N VAL A 97 21.66 40.11 -13.08
CA VAL A 97 21.15 38.87 -12.46
C VAL A 97 19.75 38.56 -12.99
N PHE A 98 19.55 37.29 -13.38
CA PHE A 98 18.33 36.77 -14.03
C PHE A 98 17.89 37.49 -15.32
N SER A 99 18.75 38.27 -15.99
CA SER A 99 18.44 38.89 -17.28
C SER A 99 18.38 37.91 -18.45
N ALA A 100 19.18 36.85 -18.40
CA ALA A 100 19.17 35.78 -19.40
C ALA A 100 18.17 34.69 -19.01
N ASN A 101 17.41 34.20 -19.99
CA ASN A 101 16.54 33.04 -19.82
C ASN A 101 17.01 31.90 -20.73
N PRO A 102 17.72 30.88 -20.21
CA PRO A 102 18.20 29.77 -21.03
C PRO A 102 17.08 28.96 -21.71
N LEU A 103 15.84 29.00 -21.23
CA LEU A 103 14.71 28.32 -21.89
C LEU A 103 14.23 29.04 -23.16
N SER A 104 14.69 30.26 -23.44
CA SER A 104 14.29 31.03 -24.64
C SER A 104 14.67 30.35 -25.97
N ILE A 105 15.61 29.40 -25.96
CA ILE A 105 15.96 28.59 -27.13
C ILE A 105 14.94 27.48 -27.44
N VAL A 106 14.06 27.19 -26.48
CA VAL A 106 13.00 26.20 -26.62
C VAL A 106 11.75 26.89 -27.14
N ASP A 107 11.06 26.23 -28.06
CA ASP A 107 9.80 26.69 -28.60
C ASP A 107 8.74 26.88 -27.50
N GLU A 108 8.15 28.07 -27.41
CA GLU A 108 7.17 28.39 -26.37
C GLU A 108 5.93 27.48 -26.45
N THR A 109 5.49 27.13 -27.66
CA THR A 109 4.34 26.22 -27.84
C THR A 109 4.67 24.80 -27.38
N ALA A 110 5.92 24.35 -27.59
CA ALA A 110 6.38 23.06 -27.10
C ALA A 110 6.50 23.05 -25.58
N LEU A 111 7.01 24.12 -24.95
CA LEU A 111 7.04 24.24 -23.49
C LEU A 111 5.62 24.23 -22.90
N ALA A 112 4.70 25.00 -23.48
CA ALA A 112 3.31 25.03 -23.04
C ALA A 112 2.63 23.65 -23.11
N SER A 113 3.00 22.83 -24.10
CA SER A 113 2.43 21.48 -24.29
C SER A 113 2.81 20.49 -23.18
N ILE A 114 3.93 20.71 -22.49
CA ILE A 114 4.41 19.84 -21.41
C ILE A 114 4.19 20.42 -20.01
N ASP A 115 3.77 21.68 -19.92
CA ASP A 115 3.76 22.48 -18.69
C ASP A 115 2.99 21.82 -17.54
N ALA A 116 1.83 21.23 -17.84
CA ALA A 116 0.96 20.58 -16.86
C ALA A 116 1.60 19.35 -16.17
N GLN A 117 2.68 18.79 -16.73
CA GLN A 117 3.44 17.68 -16.16
C GLN A 117 4.80 18.11 -15.58
N VAL A 118 5.20 19.38 -15.74
CA VAL A 118 6.42 19.89 -15.15
C VAL A 118 6.20 20.17 -13.67
N LEU A 119 6.92 19.43 -12.81
CA LEU A 119 6.83 19.61 -11.36
C LEU A 119 7.88 20.59 -10.82
N VAL A 120 9.02 20.71 -11.50
CA VAL A 120 10.10 21.62 -11.12
C VAL A 120 10.51 22.43 -12.32
N LYS A 121 10.52 23.75 -12.12
CA LYS A 121 11.19 24.72 -12.98
C LYS A 121 12.18 25.49 -12.12
N THR A 122 13.45 25.47 -12.48
CA THR A 122 14.49 26.18 -11.72
C THR A 122 15.21 27.12 -12.63
N HIS A 123 15.41 28.36 -12.19
CA HIS A 123 16.33 29.30 -12.78
C HIS A 123 17.45 29.60 -11.79
N LEU A 124 18.67 29.29 -12.17
CA LEU A 124 19.86 29.51 -11.37
C LEU A 124 20.79 30.48 -12.10
N HIS A 125 21.31 31.46 -11.39
CA HIS A 125 22.30 32.40 -11.91
C HIS A 125 23.56 32.33 -11.06
N ILE A 126 24.72 32.13 -11.68
CA ILE A 126 26.04 32.22 -11.04
C ILE A 126 26.74 33.47 -11.55
N ALA A 127 26.94 34.45 -10.67
CA ALA A 127 27.72 35.64 -10.92
C ALA A 127 29.16 35.48 -10.41
N LEU A 128 30.06 36.32 -10.91
CA LEU A 128 31.36 36.55 -10.27
C LEU A 128 31.19 37.45 -9.05
N GLU A 129 32.12 37.34 -8.10
CA GLU A 129 32.19 38.27 -6.97
C GLU A 129 32.41 39.71 -7.47
N PRO A 130 31.49 40.65 -7.17
CA PRO A 130 31.68 42.06 -7.50
C PRO A 130 32.77 42.68 -6.61
N GLU A 131 33.32 43.83 -7.04
CA GLU A 131 34.32 44.55 -6.25
C GLU A 131 33.73 45.12 -4.93
N ASP A 132 32.45 45.52 -4.93
CA ASP A 132 31.73 45.95 -3.72
C ASP A 132 30.72 44.88 -3.27
N ILE A 133 30.95 44.32 -2.08
CA ILE A 133 30.07 43.30 -1.48
C ILE A 133 28.64 43.81 -1.21
N HIS A 134 28.44 45.13 -1.07
CA HIS A 134 27.09 45.69 -0.91
C HIS A 134 26.23 45.47 -2.15
N GLU A 135 26.83 45.37 -3.33
CA GLU A 135 26.12 45.06 -4.58
C GLU A 135 25.44 43.69 -4.50
N ILE A 136 26.08 42.70 -3.87
CA ILE A 136 25.48 41.36 -3.68
C ILE A 136 24.20 41.48 -2.84
N LYS A 137 24.27 42.19 -1.71
CA LYS A 137 23.14 42.32 -0.78
C LYS A 137 21.98 43.09 -1.42
N ASP A 138 22.29 44.16 -2.13
CA ASP A 138 21.29 44.96 -2.84
C ASP A 138 20.65 44.18 -3.98
N GLU A 139 21.42 43.36 -4.69
CA GLU A 139 20.91 42.50 -5.75
C GLU A 139 20.03 41.37 -5.19
N VAL A 140 20.46 40.69 -4.12
CA VAL A 140 19.64 39.70 -3.41
C VAL A 140 18.32 40.33 -2.96
N THR A 141 18.39 41.53 -2.38
CA THR A 141 17.19 42.26 -1.96
C THR A 141 16.29 42.57 -3.15
N ARG A 142 16.85 43.09 -4.26
CA ARG A 142 16.10 43.43 -5.47
C ARG A 142 15.42 42.21 -6.09
N GLN A 143 16.10 41.07 -6.12
CA GLN A 143 15.62 39.87 -6.80
C GLN A 143 14.61 39.08 -5.97
N PHE A 144 14.76 39.06 -4.64
CA PHE A 144 13.93 38.23 -3.74
C PHE A 144 12.96 39.03 -2.85
N ALA A 145 12.98 40.37 -2.90
CA ALA A 145 11.96 41.18 -2.21
C ALA A 145 10.57 40.92 -2.81
N ASP A 146 9.59 40.71 -1.94
CA ASP A 146 8.17 40.83 -2.28
C ASP A 146 7.74 42.31 -2.19
N ILE A 147 6.58 42.65 -2.72
CA ILE A 147 5.97 44.00 -2.71
C ILE A 147 5.92 44.59 -1.29
N ASN A 148 5.89 43.73 -0.26
CA ASN A 148 5.84 44.12 1.16
C ASN A 148 7.21 44.07 1.88
N GLY A 149 8.30 43.70 1.21
CA GLY A 149 9.66 43.67 1.80
C GLY A 149 9.96 42.51 2.77
N ASP A 150 9.01 41.60 3.01
CA ASP A 150 9.06 40.60 4.09
C ASP A 150 9.50 39.18 3.68
N THR A 151 10.17 39.01 2.52
CA THR A 151 10.62 37.66 2.14
C THR A 151 11.83 37.23 2.96
N LEU A 152 11.66 36.13 3.71
CA LEU A 152 12.76 35.41 4.34
C LEU A 152 13.65 34.78 3.25
N VAL A 153 14.78 35.42 2.97
CA VAL A 153 15.83 34.89 2.11
C VAL A 153 16.72 33.94 2.91
N TYR A 154 17.02 32.79 2.33
CA TYR A 154 18.01 31.84 2.83
C TYR A 154 19.32 32.10 2.11
N GLY A 155 20.41 32.04 2.84
CA GLY A 155 21.73 32.33 2.30
C GLY A 155 22.80 31.57 3.05
N SER A 156 23.79 31.03 2.34
CA SER A 156 24.93 30.36 2.94
C SER A 156 26.16 30.38 2.08
N TYR A 157 27.31 30.31 2.77
CA TYR A 157 28.56 29.92 2.14
C TYR A 157 28.49 28.44 1.81
N VAL A 158 29.01 28.07 0.65
CA VAL A 158 29.02 26.69 0.14
C VAL A 158 30.40 26.34 -0.40
N MET A 159 30.64 25.03 -0.52
CA MET A 159 31.88 24.47 -1.08
C MET A 159 33.14 25.05 -0.40
N GLU A 160 33.15 25.09 0.94
CA GLU A 160 34.25 25.65 1.75
C GLU A 160 34.45 27.16 1.50
N ARG A 161 33.34 27.92 1.48
CA ARG A 161 33.30 29.37 1.21
C ARG A 161 33.81 29.80 -0.16
N ARG A 162 33.84 28.89 -1.13
CA ARG A 162 34.21 29.23 -2.52
C ARG A 162 33.07 29.84 -3.32
N ALA A 163 31.85 29.79 -2.77
CA ALA A 163 30.71 30.52 -3.27
C ALA A 163 29.71 30.84 -2.15
N GLU A 164 28.83 31.80 -2.43
CA GLU A 164 27.62 32.08 -1.68
C GLU A 164 26.40 31.67 -2.51
N VAL A 165 25.35 31.16 -1.87
CA VAL A 165 24.08 30.81 -2.53
C VAL A 165 22.91 31.40 -1.77
N TYR A 166 21.95 31.92 -2.53
CA TYR A 166 20.76 32.61 -2.06
C TYR A 166 19.50 32.06 -2.73
N THR A 167 18.43 31.89 -1.96
CA THR A 167 17.10 31.49 -2.46
C THR A 167 16.02 31.83 -1.44
N ASP A 168 14.79 32.03 -1.89
CA ASP A 168 13.60 32.18 -1.03
C ASP A 168 12.74 30.90 -0.99
N PHE A 169 13.10 29.88 -1.78
CA PHE A 169 12.33 28.66 -2.00
C PHE A 169 10.86 28.91 -2.41
N LYS A 170 10.60 30.05 -3.07
CA LYS A 170 9.31 30.38 -3.67
C LYS A 170 9.38 30.24 -5.19
N LEU A 171 8.21 30.23 -5.80
CA LEU A 171 8.09 30.36 -7.26
C LEU A 171 7.95 31.84 -7.61
N ASP A 172 8.62 32.25 -8.68
CA ASP A 172 8.40 33.56 -9.28
C ASP A 172 7.09 33.62 -10.07
N ILE A 173 6.79 34.79 -10.66
CA ILE A 173 5.58 35.01 -11.47
C ILE A 173 5.49 34.11 -12.71
N GLN A 174 6.61 33.53 -13.16
CA GLN A 174 6.70 32.61 -14.29
C GLN A 174 6.70 31.13 -13.82
N GLY A 175 6.59 30.88 -12.52
CA GLY A 175 6.56 29.55 -11.93
C GLY A 175 7.94 28.92 -11.74
N HIS A 176 9.04 29.69 -11.78
CA HIS A 176 10.39 29.17 -11.52
C HIS A 176 10.79 29.35 -10.06
N SER A 177 11.39 28.32 -9.46
CA SER A 177 12.20 28.49 -8.28
C SER A 177 13.54 29.12 -8.66
N ARG A 178 14.01 30.08 -7.86
CA ARG A 178 15.21 30.85 -8.18
C ARG A 178 16.35 30.58 -7.20
N TYR A 179 17.55 30.43 -7.75
CA TYR A 179 18.81 30.40 -7.01
C TYR A 179 19.75 31.44 -7.58
N PHE A 180 20.32 32.27 -6.70
CA PHE A 180 21.39 33.18 -7.07
C PHE A 180 22.65 32.74 -6.34
N ALA A 181 23.74 32.56 -7.06
CA ALA A 181 25.03 32.20 -6.49
C ALA A 181 26.09 33.21 -6.91
N VAL A 182 27.01 33.50 -5.99
CA VAL A 182 28.19 34.32 -6.25
C VAL A 182 29.42 33.45 -6.09
N SER A 183 30.24 33.39 -7.13
CA SER A 183 31.48 32.63 -7.13
C SER A 183 32.65 33.49 -6.64
N HIS A 184 33.30 33.05 -5.57
CA HIS A 184 34.58 33.60 -5.11
C HIS A 184 35.77 32.95 -5.83
N SER A 185 35.69 31.63 -6.06
CA SER A 185 36.80 30.87 -6.66
C SER A 185 36.37 29.55 -7.31
N LEU A 186 35.12 29.46 -7.80
CA LEU A 186 34.67 28.26 -8.51
C LEU A 186 35.35 28.15 -9.87
N ASN A 187 35.95 27.00 -10.15
CA ASN A 187 36.26 26.60 -11.52
C ASN A 187 35.02 25.98 -12.18
N SER A 188 35.12 25.69 -13.48
CA SER A 188 33.96 25.21 -14.25
C SER A 188 33.39 23.86 -13.80
N THR A 189 34.23 23.00 -13.22
CA THR A 189 33.79 21.72 -12.66
C THR A 189 33.09 21.92 -11.32
N ASP A 190 33.58 22.82 -10.48
CA ASP A 190 32.95 23.16 -9.20
C ASP A 190 31.61 23.88 -9.40
N ALA A 191 31.52 24.78 -10.39
CA ALA A 191 30.26 25.41 -10.77
C ALA A 191 29.22 24.36 -11.20
N GLY A 192 29.61 23.41 -12.05
CA GLY A 192 28.73 22.32 -12.44
C GLY A 192 28.31 21.43 -11.27
N ARG A 193 29.23 21.11 -10.34
CA ARG A 193 28.89 20.38 -9.11
C ARG A 193 27.90 21.14 -8.23
N LEU A 194 28.09 22.44 -8.06
CA LEU A 194 27.17 23.31 -7.31
C LEU A 194 25.78 23.29 -7.95
N VAL A 195 25.68 23.52 -9.25
CA VAL A 195 24.42 23.49 -10.01
C VAL A 195 23.74 22.13 -9.87
N THR A 196 24.46 21.03 -10.06
CA THR A 196 23.91 19.68 -9.89
C THR A 196 23.33 19.49 -8.49
N ARG A 197 24.03 19.91 -7.43
CA ARG A 197 23.55 19.75 -6.05
C ARG A 197 22.30 20.57 -5.78
N LEU A 198 22.26 21.82 -6.24
CA LEU A 198 21.09 22.69 -6.07
C LEU A 198 19.87 22.16 -6.85
N ILE A 199 20.07 21.66 -8.07
CA ILE A 199 19.02 21.02 -8.87
C ILE A 199 18.53 19.72 -8.22
N GLU A 200 19.43 18.85 -7.74
CA GLU A 200 19.05 17.63 -7.03
C GLU A 200 18.22 17.96 -5.78
N MET A 201 18.61 18.98 -5.03
CA MET A 201 17.86 19.44 -3.86
C MET A 201 16.46 19.92 -4.24
N GLU A 202 16.32 20.66 -5.35
CA GLU A 202 15.04 21.12 -5.86
C GLU A 202 14.16 19.95 -6.32
N ASN A 203 14.71 19.07 -7.15
CA ASN A 203 14.00 17.91 -7.70
C ASN A 203 13.50 17.01 -6.59
N TYR A 204 14.41 16.55 -5.74
CA TYR A 204 14.09 15.51 -4.76
C TYR A 204 13.27 16.03 -3.59
N ARG A 205 13.30 17.34 -3.25
CA ARG A 205 12.36 17.87 -2.24
C ARG A 205 10.92 17.84 -2.73
N ILE A 206 10.70 18.14 -4.01
CA ILE A 206 9.35 18.17 -4.59
C ILE A 206 8.86 16.74 -4.83
N LEU A 207 9.72 15.88 -5.39
CA LEU A 207 9.40 14.46 -5.57
C LEU A 207 9.09 13.75 -4.25
N ALA A 208 9.83 14.05 -3.19
CA ALA A 208 9.57 13.51 -1.86
C ALA A 208 8.20 13.91 -1.29
N LEU A 209 7.56 14.97 -1.81
CA LEU A 209 6.25 15.45 -1.34
C LEU A 209 5.07 14.95 -2.17
N ILE A 210 5.30 14.23 -3.27
CA ILE A 210 4.24 13.71 -4.16
C ILE A 210 3.11 13.01 -3.38
N PRO A 211 3.37 12.11 -2.43
CA PRO A 211 2.31 11.33 -1.79
C PRO A 211 1.47 12.14 -0.80
N MET A 212 1.81 13.41 -0.54
CA MET A 212 1.20 14.22 0.53
C MET A 212 -0.31 14.38 0.36
N LYS A 213 -0.79 14.55 -0.87
CA LYS A 213 -2.22 14.71 -1.14
C LYS A 213 -2.98 13.43 -0.82
N ASP A 214 -2.47 12.29 -1.28
CA ASP A 214 -3.09 10.98 -1.07
C ASP A 214 -3.10 10.61 0.41
N VAL A 215 -1.99 10.87 1.11
CA VAL A 215 -1.87 10.68 2.55
C VAL A 215 -2.94 11.43 3.34
N ARG A 216 -3.22 12.70 2.99
CA ARG A 216 -4.25 13.49 3.68
C ARG A 216 -5.65 12.90 3.47
N THR A 217 -5.93 12.35 2.29
CA THR A 217 -7.20 11.70 1.98
C THR A 217 -7.32 10.38 2.74
N VAL A 218 -6.33 9.49 2.60
CA VAL A 218 -6.31 8.16 3.24
C VAL A 218 -6.31 8.27 4.76
N SER A 219 -5.62 9.24 5.34
CA SER A 219 -5.61 9.44 6.80
C SER A 219 -7.00 9.71 7.38
N LYS A 220 -7.89 10.38 6.63
CA LYS A 220 -9.27 10.61 7.09
C LYS A 220 -10.07 9.31 7.04
N GLU A 221 -9.93 8.56 5.96
CA GLU A 221 -10.60 7.27 5.76
C GLU A 221 -10.19 6.23 6.79
N LEU A 222 -8.89 6.10 7.08
CA LEU A 222 -8.38 5.18 8.11
C LEU A 222 -8.93 5.47 9.50
N THR A 223 -9.29 6.71 9.80
CA THR A 223 -9.88 7.06 11.10
C THR A 223 -11.31 6.52 11.23
N GLY A 224 -12.06 6.50 10.14
CA GLY A 224 -13.35 5.80 10.07
C GLY A 224 -13.17 4.29 10.21
N ILE A 225 -12.21 3.71 9.50
CA ILE A 225 -11.88 2.28 9.56
C ILE A 225 -11.49 1.85 10.98
N ASP A 226 -10.64 2.61 11.67
CA ASP A 226 -10.23 2.32 13.04
C ASP A 226 -11.43 2.23 14.00
N THR A 227 -12.38 3.16 13.84
CA THR A 227 -13.62 3.20 14.63
C THR A 227 -14.51 2.00 14.30
N HIS A 228 -14.65 1.66 13.02
CA HIS A 228 -15.47 0.55 12.57
C HIS A 228 -14.90 -0.81 13.04
N LEU A 229 -13.59 -1.00 12.97
CA LEU A 229 -12.94 -2.21 13.50
C LEU A 229 -13.14 -2.36 15.02
N ALA A 230 -13.11 -1.25 15.77
CA ALA A 230 -13.39 -1.28 17.20
C ALA A 230 -14.85 -1.68 17.50
N GLN A 231 -15.81 -1.22 16.68
CA GLN A 231 -17.22 -1.61 16.79
C GLN A 231 -17.43 -3.10 16.50
N ILE A 232 -16.83 -3.63 15.43
CA ILE A 232 -16.89 -5.07 15.11
C ILE A 232 -16.32 -5.89 16.28
N LEU A 233 -15.16 -5.49 16.83
CA LEU A 233 -14.53 -6.18 17.95
C LEU A 233 -15.38 -6.14 19.24
N SER A 234 -16.02 -5.01 19.54
CA SER A 234 -16.95 -4.91 20.67
C SER A 234 -18.14 -5.85 20.47
N ALA A 235 -18.71 -5.87 19.27
CA ALA A 235 -19.87 -6.70 18.94
C ALA A 235 -19.57 -8.22 19.01
N ILE A 236 -18.32 -8.63 18.76
CA ILE A 236 -17.84 -10.01 19.00
C ILE A 236 -17.74 -10.30 20.50
N SER A 237 -17.30 -9.33 21.28
CA SER A 237 -17.09 -9.50 22.73
C SER A 237 -18.40 -9.53 23.51
N ASP A 238 -19.39 -8.73 23.08
CA ASP A 238 -20.58 -8.44 23.87
C ASP A 238 -21.57 -9.60 24.01
N ASN A 239 -21.40 -10.74 23.29
CA ASN A 239 -21.92 -12.11 23.53
C ASN A 239 -23.35 -12.33 24.12
N ALA A 240 -24.19 -11.31 24.27
CA ALA A 240 -25.33 -11.39 25.17
C ALA A 240 -26.64 -11.76 24.47
N ASP A 241 -26.85 -11.39 23.20
CA ASP A 241 -28.18 -11.55 22.57
C ASP A 241 -28.23 -11.82 21.05
N GLU A 242 -27.12 -11.88 20.32
CA GLU A 242 -27.14 -12.11 18.85
C GLU A 242 -26.43 -13.41 18.43
N ASN A 243 -27.01 -14.56 18.78
CA ASN A 243 -26.62 -15.89 18.22
C ASN A 243 -27.15 -16.11 16.79
N ASP A 244 -27.31 -15.05 15.99
CA ASP A 244 -27.79 -15.16 14.61
C ASP A 244 -26.59 -15.36 13.65
N PRO A 245 -26.45 -16.52 13.00
CA PRO A 245 -25.40 -16.77 12.02
C PRO A 245 -25.36 -15.72 10.89
N GLN A 246 -26.51 -15.15 10.52
CA GLN A 246 -26.58 -14.13 9.46
C GLN A 246 -25.89 -12.83 9.88
N VAL A 247 -25.97 -12.45 11.15
CA VAL A 247 -25.32 -11.24 11.67
C VAL A 247 -23.81 -11.43 11.67
N GLN A 248 -23.31 -12.60 12.06
CA GLN A 248 -21.88 -12.90 12.03
C GLN A 248 -21.30 -12.94 10.62
N HIS A 249 -22.02 -13.57 9.67
CA HIS A 249 -21.62 -13.56 8.26
C HIS A 249 -21.55 -12.14 7.71
N ARG A 250 -22.52 -11.28 8.05
CA ARG A 250 -22.49 -9.86 7.65
C ARG A 250 -21.27 -9.12 8.21
N ARG A 251 -20.91 -9.35 9.47
CA ARG A 251 -19.70 -8.76 10.09
C ARG A 251 -18.42 -9.22 9.39
N LEU A 252 -18.36 -10.48 8.96
CA LEU A 252 -17.24 -11.00 8.17
C LEU A 252 -17.16 -10.32 6.80
N ASP A 253 -18.29 -10.16 6.12
CA ASP A 253 -18.35 -9.46 4.82
C ASP A 253 -17.92 -7.99 4.97
N GLU A 254 -18.39 -7.30 6.01
CA GLU A 254 -17.96 -5.93 6.35
C GLU A 254 -16.45 -5.85 6.60
N LEU A 255 -15.88 -6.80 7.35
CA LEU A 255 -14.45 -6.87 7.61
C LEU A 255 -13.65 -7.11 6.32
N LEU A 256 -14.14 -7.98 5.42
CA LEU A 256 -13.51 -8.25 4.13
C LEU A 256 -13.51 -7.02 3.23
N GLU A 257 -14.57 -6.21 3.22
CA GLU A 257 -14.60 -4.94 2.50
C GLU A 257 -13.58 -3.94 3.07
N ILE A 258 -13.48 -3.84 4.40
CA ILE A 258 -12.45 -3.01 5.05
C ILE A 258 -11.05 -3.51 4.66
N ALA A 259 -10.82 -4.83 4.68
CA ALA A 259 -9.54 -5.43 4.32
C ALA A 259 -9.12 -5.07 2.89
N LYS A 260 -10.05 -5.16 1.92
CA LYS A 260 -9.80 -4.79 0.52
C LYS A 260 -9.38 -3.33 0.40
N VAL A 261 -10.07 -2.42 1.10
CA VAL A 261 -9.76 -0.99 1.07
C VAL A 261 -8.38 -0.72 1.65
N VAL A 262 -8.06 -1.28 2.83
CA VAL A 262 -6.76 -1.10 3.49
C VAL A 262 -5.62 -1.68 2.63
N GLU A 263 -5.81 -2.86 2.04
CA GLU A 263 -4.79 -3.50 1.21
C GLU A 263 -4.56 -2.72 -0.09
N SER A 264 -5.61 -2.17 -0.70
CA SER A 264 -5.51 -1.29 -1.85
C SER A 264 -4.67 -0.03 -1.55
N HIS A 265 -4.94 0.62 -0.42
CA HIS A 265 -4.16 1.78 0.05
C HIS A 265 -2.71 1.42 0.33
N ARG A 266 -2.47 0.27 0.99
CA ARG A 266 -1.12 -0.21 1.31
C ARG A 266 -0.32 -0.48 0.04
N ASN A 267 -0.90 -1.17 -0.94
CA ASN A 267 -0.26 -1.47 -2.22
C ASN A 267 0.07 -0.22 -3.03
N THR A 268 -0.85 0.75 -3.04
CA THR A 268 -0.66 2.00 -3.79
C THR A 268 0.40 2.91 -3.15
N LEU A 269 0.41 3.02 -1.82
CA LEU A 269 1.25 4.00 -1.12
C LEU A 269 2.63 3.47 -0.70
N SER A 270 2.80 2.16 -0.53
CA SER A 270 4.06 1.60 -0.01
C SER A 270 5.27 1.94 -0.89
N SER A 271 5.15 1.79 -2.21
CA SER A 271 6.22 2.15 -3.17
C SER A 271 6.53 3.64 -3.13
N ARG A 272 5.49 4.48 -3.07
CA ARG A 272 5.59 5.94 -3.00
C ARG A 272 6.24 6.44 -1.71
N PHE A 273 5.97 5.80 -0.57
CA PHE A 273 6.64 6.09 0.70
C PHE A 273 8.11 5.68 0.69
N ALA A 274 8.43 4.51 0.14
CA ALA A 274 9.82 4.08 -0.02
C ALA A 274 10.60 5.05 -0.91
N ALA A 275 10.02 5.46 -2.05
CA ALA A 275 10.61 6.47 -2.93
C ALA A 275 10.80 7.82 -2.22
N SER A 276 9.79 8.29 -1.48
CA SER A 276 9.89 9.55 -0.73
C SER A 276 11.00 9.54 0.32
N ARG A 277 11.22 8.41 0.99
CA ARG A 277 12.35 8.23 1.91
C ARG A 277 13.69 8.30 1.17
N ALA A 278 13.82 7.61 0.04
CA ALA A 278 15.04 7.63 -0.76
C ALA A 278 15.33 9.05 -1.30
N TYR A 279 14.31 9.75 -1.81
CA TYR A 279 14.43 11.14 -2.25
C TYR A 279 14.85 12.07 -1.11
N TYR A 280 14.27 11.92 0.08
CA TYR A 280 14.70 12.69 1.25
C TYR A 280 16.17 12.45 1.61
N GLN A 281 16.64 11.19 1.55
CA GLN A 281 18.04 10.86 1.78
C GLN A 281 18.97 11.51 0.75
N ILE A 282 18.57 11.59 -0.52
CA ILE A 282 19.34 12.29 -1.55
C ILE A 282 19.41 13.79 -1.23
N VAL A 283 18.30 14.41 -0.82
CA VAL A 283 18.31 15.82 -0.40
C VAL A 283 19.29 16.03 0.75
N GLN A 284 19.23 15.21 1.80
CA GLN A 284 20.16 15.28 2.95
C GLN A 284 21.61 15.14 2.49
N PHE A 285 21.91 14.14 1.67
CA PHE A 285 23.24 13.93 1.11
C PHE A 285 23.74 15.13 0.31
N SER A 286 22.89 15.75 -0.51
CA SER A 286 23.28 16.90 -1.31
C SER A 286 23.58 18.13 -0.45
N TYR A 287 22.86 18.34 0.66
CA TYR A 287 23.21 19.37 1.65
C TYR A 287 24.53 19.08 2.36
N ASP A 288 24.73 17.84 2.83
CA ASP A 288 25.97 17.45 3.50
C ASP A 288 27.19 17.68 2.61
N LYS A 289 27.05 17.41 1.30
CA LYS A 289 28.09 17.65 0.28
C LYS A 289 28.24 19.10 -0.16
N LEU A 290 27.25 19.95 0.12
CA LEU A 290 27.34 21.38 -0.15
C LEU A 290 28.32 22.07 0.81
N HIS A 291 28.62 21.46 1.96
CA HIS A 291 29.49 22.02 3.01
C HIS A 291 29.02 23.42 3.43
N GLU A 292 27.77 23.49 3.85
CA GLU A 292 27.08 24.75 4.14
C GLU A 292 27.58 25.41 5.43
N GLU A 293 27.96 26.68 5.31
CA GLU A 293 28.37 27.54 6.41
C GLU A 293 27.47 28.79 6.53
N LYS A 294 27.35 29.30 7.75
CA LYS A 294 26.48 30.44 8.05
C LYS A 294 26.97 31.71 7.33
N LEU A 295 26.06 32.36 6.59
CA LEU A 295 26.30 33.62 5.89
C LEU A 295 25.59 34.77 6.60
N GLY A 296 26.36 35.61 7.30
CA GLY A 296 25.83 36.75 8.05
C GLY A 296 24.69 36.37 9.01
N SER A 297 23.55 37.04 8.89
CA SER A 297 22.34 36.80 9.68
C SER A 297 21.32 35.87 8.98
N LEU A 298 21.59 35.45 7.74
CA LEU A 298 20.65 34.64 6.96
C LEU A 298 20.54 33.22 7.51
N GLN A 299 19.37 32.61 7.32
CA GLN A 299 19.19 31.21 7.64
C GLN A 299 19.83 30.34 6.56
N ARG A 300 20.45 29.26 7.01
CA ARG A 300 20.98 28.21 6.13
C ARG A 300 19.87 27.55 5.33
N LEU A 301 20.12 27.27 4.06
CA LEU A 301 19.26 26.54 3.14
C LEU A 301 18.82 25.20 3.76
N GLN A 302 19.72 24.45 4.42
CA GLN A 302 19.39 23.20 5.10
C GLN A 302 18.27 23.36 6.15
N THR A 303 18.22 24.52 6.81
CA THR A 303 17.22 24.82 7.85
C THR A 303 15.79 24.79 7.29
N PHE A 304 15.60 25.20 6.04
CA PHE A 304 14.30 25.12 5.37
C PHE A 304 13.85 23.66 5.24
N VAL A 305 14.75 22.80 4.75
CA VAL A 305 14.44 21.39 4.46
C VAL A 305 14.18 20.61 5.74
N GLU A 306 14.97 20.82 6.79
CA GLU A 306 14.76 20.18 8.09
C GLU A 306 13.38 20.53 8.69
N ARG A 307 12.97 21.79 8.55
CA ARG A 307 11.70 22.29 9.11
C ARG A 307 10.49 21.97 8.26
N ARG A 308 10.63 21.87 6.93
CA ARG A 308 9.48 21.78 6.01
C ARG A 308 9.36 20.44 5.28
N LEU A 309 10.47 19.74 5.02
CA LEU A 309 10.46 18.43 4.36
C LEU A 309 10.51 17.28 5.38
N GLY A 310 11.35 17.38 6.41
CA GLY A 310 11.48 16.35 7.44
C GLY A 310 10.16 15.91 8.10
N PRO A 311 9.28 16.83 8.53
CA PRO A 311 7.96 16.46 9.08
C PRO A 311 7.04 15.73 8.09
N ALA A 312 7.13 16.03 6.80
CA ALA A 312 6.33 15.36 5.78
C ALA A 312 6.71 13.88 5.68
N VAL A 313 8.01 13.58 5.61
CA VAL A 313 8.52 12.20 5.54
C VAL A 313 8.16 11.40 6.80
N ARG A 314 8.25 12.02 7.99
CA ARG A 314 7.79 11.38 9.24
C ARG A 314 6.29 11.06 9.25
N THR A 315 5.48 11.89 8.59
CA THR A 315 4.05 11.62 8.39
C THR A 315 3.87 10.37 7.54
N PHE A 316 4.63 10.22 6.45
CA PHE A 316 4.57 9.03 5.60
C PHE A 316 4.98 7.77 6.35
N ASP A 317 6.01 7.83 7.19
CA ASP A 317 6.45 6.72 8.04
C ASP A 317 5.38 6.31 9.06
N SER A 318 4.69 7.29 9.63
CA SER A 318 3.62 7.05 10.59
C SER A 318 2.39 6.46 9.91
N MET A 319 2.07 6.91 8.71
CA MET A 319 0.97 6.36 7.91
C MET A 319 1.25 4.94 7.42
N HIS A 320 2.47 4.65 7.00
CA HIS A 320 2.88 3.28 6.65
C HIS A 320 2.68 2.32 7.84
N ARG A 321 3.16 2.71 9.03
CA ARG A 321 2.97 1.92 10.25
C ARG A 321 1.50 1.77 10.65
N ARG A 322 0.69 2.82 10.48
CA ARG A 322 -0.74 2.76 10.78
C ARG A 322 -1.48 1.80 9.85
N LEU A 323 -1.18 1.81 8.55
CA LEU A 323 -1.74 0.84 7.59
C LEU A 323 -1.37 -0.59 7.98
N ASP A 324 -0.13 -0.81 8.39
CA ASP A 324 0.36 -2.12 8.83
C ASP A 324 -0.33 -2.60 10.13
N ASP A 325 -0.47 -1.72 11.13
CA ASP A 325 -1.20 -2.03 12.37
C ASP A 325 -2.68 -2.37 12.10
N ILE A 326 -3.35 -1.59 11.24
CA ILE A 326 -4.75 -1.85 10.86
C ILE A 326 -4.85 -3.21 10.14
N SER A 327 -3.94 -3.53 9.23
CA SER A 327 -3.90 -4.84 8.56
C SER A 327 -3.80 -5.98 9.58
N HIS A 328 -2.88 -5.89 10.54
CA HIS A 328 -2.73 -6.91 11.57
C HIS A 328 -3.95 -7.03 12.49
N ARG A 329 -4.64 -5.90 12.78
CA ARG A 329 -5.89 -5.90 13.54
C ARG A 329 -7.02 -6.58 12.78
N ILE A 330 -7.12 -6.35 11.47
CA ILE A 330 -8.08 -7.01 10.59
C ILE A 330 -7.88 -8.52 10.63
N ASP A 331 -6.64 -9.00 10.45
CA ASP A 331 -6.32 -10.43 10.49
C ASP A 331 -6.72 -11.07 11.82
N ARG A 332 -6.46 -10.36 12.93
CA ARG A 332 -6.83 -10.84 14.27
C ARG A 332 -8.35 -10.91 14.47
N ILE A 333 -9.09 -9.89 14.03
CA ILE A 333 -10.57 -9.88 14.13
C ILE A 333 -11.16 -10.98 13.24
N ALA A 334 -10.60 -11.20 12.04
CA ALA A 334 -11.04 -12.26 11.14
C ALA A 334 -10.87 -13.64 11.77
N GLU A 335 -9.75 -13.89 12.44
CA GLU A 335 -9.50 -15.15 13.13
C GLU A 335 -10.44 -15.37 14.33
N LEU A 336 -10.76 -14.31 15.08
CA LEU A 336 -11.76 -14.36 16.16
C LEU A 336 -13.16 -14.69 15.62
N LEU A 337 -13.62 -13.99 14.59
CA LEU A 337 -14.91 -14.26 13.94
C LEU A 337 -14.98 -15.71 13.42
N ARG A 338 -13.92 -16.17 12.76
CA ARG A 338 -13.84 -17.55 12.25
C ARG A 338 -13.92 -18.57 13.38
N THR A 339 -13.25 -18.30 14.50
CA THR A 339 -13.30 -19.15 15.69
C THR A 339 -14.70 -19.20 16.29
N GLU A 340 -15.36 -18.04 16.43
CA GLU A 340 -16.71 -17.93 16.95
C GLU A 340 -17.73 -18.69 16.08
N ILE A 341 -17.69 -18.49 14.75
CA ILE A 341 -18.53 -19.20 13.77
C ILE A 341 -18.30 -20.72 13.87
N ASN A 342 -17.04 -21.15 13.95
CA ASN A 342 -16.71 -22.58 14.09
C ASN A 342 -17.27 -23.18 15.39
N VAL A 343 -17.17 -22.47 16.52
CA VAL A 343 -17.72 -22.92 17.80
C VAL A 343 -19.25 -23.00 17.73
N GLN A 344 -19.92 -22.03 17.14
CA GLN A 344 -21.38 -22.06 16.98
C GLN A 344 -21.85 -23.22 16.08
N MET A 345 -21.18 -23.46 14.95
CA MET A 345 -21.47 -24.61 14.09
C MET A 345 -21.29 -25.94 14.85
N GLN A 346 -20.26 -26.05 15.70
CA GLN A 346 -20.06 -27.23 16.55
C GLN A 346 -21.19 -27.39 17.58
N LEU A 347 -21.62 -26.31 18.23
CA LEU A 347 -22.74 -26.34 19.18
C LEU A 347 -24.05 -26.73 18.49
N GLN A 348 -24.34 -26.19 17.31
CA GLN A 348 -25.52 -26.53 16.52
C GLN A 348 -25.52 -28.01 16.08
N ASN A 349 -24.38 -28.51 15.58
CA ASN A 349 -24.21 -29.91 15.21
C ASN A 349 -24.41 -30.84 16.41
N SER A 350 -23.83 -30.50 17.57
CA SER A 350 -24.01 -31.25 18.81
C SER A 350 -25.48 -31.29 19.26
N ALA A 351 -26.18 -30.15 19.21
CA ALA A 351 -27.59 -30.06 19.56
C ALA A 351 -28.48 -30.91 18.62
N MET A 352 -28.20 -30.89 17.32
CA MET A 352 -28.90 -31.72 16.33
C MET A 352 -28.70 -33.22 16.62
N LEU A 353 -27.46 -33.65 16.89
CA LEU A 353 -27.15 -35.03 17.24
C LEU A 353 -27.84 -35.47 18.55
N ALA A 354 -27.90 -34.58 19.55
CA ALA A 354 -28.62 -34.84 20.80
C ALA A 354 -30.13 -35.02 20.55
N GLY A 355 -30.73 -34.18 19.71
CA GLY A 355 -32.12 -34.31 19.28
C GLY A 355 -32.41 -35.63 18.55
N MET A 356 -31.53 -36.02 17.62
CA MET A 356 -31.63 -37.31 16.91
C MET A 356 -31.56 -38.49 17.87
N ASN A 357 -30.64 -38.46 18.85
CA ASN A 357 -30.52 -39.53 19.84
C ASN A 357 -31.78 -39.64 20.71
N ASN A 358 -32.39 -38.51 21.08
CA ASN A 358 -33.64 -38.50 21.86
C ASN A 358 -34.81 -39.08 21.06
N SER A 359 -34.95 -38.69 19.79
CA SER A 359 -35.97 -39.24 18.89
C SER A 359 -35.76 -40.74 18.66
N ALA A 360 -34.52 -41.18 18.45
CA ALA A 360 -34.19 -42.61 18.31
C ALA A 360 -34.53 -43.40 19.58
N LYS A 361 -34.23 -42.85 20.77
CA LYS A 361 -34.63 -43.47 22.05
C LYS A 361 -36.15 -43.56 22.19
N MET A 362 -36.89 -42.53 21.77
CA MET A 362 -38.36 -42.55 21.81
C MET A 362 -38.92 -43.60 20.85
N GLN A 363 -38.37 -43.70 19.63
CA GLN A 363 -38.73 -44.73 18.67
C GLN A 363 -38.48 -46.14 19.22
N LEU A 364 -37.34 -46.37 19.87
CA LEU A 364 -37.04 -47.65 20.52
C LEU A 364 -38.01 -47.98 21.66
N LYS A 365 -38.44 -46.98 22.45
CA LYS A 365 -39.45 -47.19 23.50
C LYS A 365 -40.80 -47.55 22.89
N MET A 366 -41.26 -46.79 21.90
CA MET A 366 -42.53 -47.05 21.21
C MET A 366 -42.53 -48.44 20.55
N GLN A 367 -41.44 -48.83 19.90
CA GLN A 367 -41.29 -50.16 19.33
C GLN A 367 -41.42 -51.25 20.40
N LYS A 368 -40.73 -51.12 21.53
CA LYS A 368 -40.86 -52.08 22.65
C LYS A 368 -42.28 -52.13 23.23
N THR A 369 -42.99 -51.00 23.29
CA THR A 369 -44.39 -50.96 23.73
C THR A 369 -45.29 -51.70 22.76
N VAL A 370 -45.11 -51.49 21.45
CA VAL A 370 -45.86 -52.20 20.39
C VAL A 370 -45.56 -53.70 20.43
N GLU A 371 -44.30 -54.08 20.61
CA GLU A 371 -43.90 -55.48 20.81
C GLU A 371 -44.64 -56.09 22.01
N GLY A 372 -44.65 -55.41 23.17
CA GLY A 372 -45.36 -55.89 24.37
C GLY A 372 -46.87 -56.09 24.16
N ILE A 373 -47.54 -55.16 23.47
CA ILE A 373 -48.97 -55.29 23.15
C ILE A 373 -49.21 -56.42 22.13
N SER A 374 -48.32 -56.58 21.15
CA SER A 374 -48.44 -57.64 20.13
C SER A 374 -48.43 -59.05 20.75
N ILE A 375 -47.65 -59.26 21.82
CA ILE A 375 -47.59 -60.54 22.55
C ILE A 375 -48.95 -60.86 23.15
N VAL A 376 -49.61 -59.88 23.78
CA VAL A 376 -50.92 -60.06 24.38
C VAL A 376 -51.96 -60.41 23.31
N ALA A 377 -51.98 -59.66 22.21
CA ALA A 377 -52.91 -59.90 21.11
C ALA A 377 -52.69 -61.28 20.46
N LEU A 378 -51.45 -61.63 20.10
CA LEU A 378 -51.10 -62.94 19.52
C LEU A 378 -51.41 -64.09 20.47
N THR A 379 -51.15 -63.93 21.76
CA THR A 379 -51.46 -64.94 22.78
C THR A 379 -52.96 -65.21 22.85
N TYR A 380 -53.78 -64.15 22.88
CA TYR A 380 -55.24 -64.28 22.86
C TYR A 380 -55.74 -65.00 21.60
N TYR A 381 -55.24 -64.61 20.42
CA TYR A 381 -55.59 -65.26 19.15
C TYR A 381 -55.15 -66.73 19.12
N ALA A 382 -53.94 -67.05 19.56
CA ALA A 382 -53.43 -68.42 19.59
C ALA A 382 -54.24 -69.32 20.53
N ILE A 383 -54.56 -68.85 21.74
CA ILE A 383 -55.41 -69.58 22.69
C ILE A 383 -56.81 -69.80 22.11
N SER A 384 -57.38 -68.80 21.44
CA SER A 384 -58.70 -68.91 20.80
C SER A 384 -58.68 -70.02 19.73
N VAL A 385 -57.66 -70.07 18.87
CA VAL A 385 -57.49 -71.12 17.85
C VAL A 385 -57.30 -72.50 18.50
N LEU A 386 -56.43 -72.63 19.51
CA LEU A 386 -56.26 -73.89 20.24
C LEU A 386 -57.57 -74.32 20.94
N GLY A 387 -58.36 -73.37 21.45
CA GLY A 387 -59.66 -73.61 22.07
C GLY A 387 -60.71 -74.16 21.10
N TYR A 388 -60.70 -73.71 19.84
CA TYR A 388 -61.52 -74.30 18.78
C TYR A 388 -61.06 -75.73 18.46
N LEU A 389 -59.75 -75.98 18.35
CA LEU A 389 -59.20 -77.32 18.09
C LEU A 389 -59.47 -78.31 19.24
N LEU A 390 -59.30 -77.88 20.50
CA LEU A 390 -59.58 -78.69 21.69
C LEU A 390 -61.07 -79.02 21.83
N GLY A 391 -61.95 -78.11 21.38
CA GLY A 391 -63.40 -78.33 21.36
C GLY A 391 -63.84 -79.50 20.49
N ILE A 392 -62.97 -80.04 19.63
CA ILE A 392 -63.23 -81.23 18.83
C ILE A 392 -63.08 -82.51 19.68
N PHE A 393 -62.19 -82.50 20.69
CA PHE A 393 -61.81 -83.70 21.46
C PHE A 393 -62.28 -83.68 22.92
N VAL A 394 -62.57 -82.51 23.51
CA VAL A 394 -62.92 -82.34 24.93
C VAL A 394 -64.20 -81.50 25.08
N HIS A 395 -65.19 -82.04 25.79
CA HIS A 395 -66.51 -81.41 26.00
C HIS A 395 -66.78 -81.17 27.51
N GLY A 396 -67.49 -80.09 27.85
CA GLY A 396 -67.86 -79.72 29.23
C GLY A 396 -66.83 -78.84 29.97
N ASP A 397 -66.97 -78.73 31.30
CA ASP A 397 -66.17 -77.84 32.17
C ASP A 397 -64.65 -78.10 32.14
N ALA A 398 -64.24 -79.31 31.71
CA ALA A 398 -62.84 -79.67 31.51
C ALA A 398 -62.14 -78.85 30.40
N LYS A 399 -62.90 -78.27 29.46
CA LYS A 399 -62.37 -77.42 28.38
C LYS A 399 -61.81 -76.10 28.92
N TYR A 400 -62.54 -75.45 29.84
CA TYR A 400 -62.14 -74.15 30.38
C TYR A 400 -60.90 -74.26 31.29
N THR A 401 -60.78 -75.36 32.05
CA THR A 401 -59.60 -75.65 32.87
C THR A 401 -58.36 -75.94 32.00
N ALA A 402 -58.50 -76.70 30.92
CA ALA A 402 -57.42 -76.94 29.95
C ALA A 402 -56.97 -75.66 29.21
N MET A 403 -57.91 -74.81 28.80
CA MET A 403 -57.58 -73.51 28.17
C MET A 403 -56.86 -72.57 29.15
N GLY A 404 -57.27 -72.52 30.42
CA GLY A 404 -56.61 -71.73 31.46
C GLY A 404 -55.15 -72.16 31.70
N LEU A 405 -54.90 -73.48 31.72
CA LEU A 405 -53.56 -74.06 31.87
C LEU A 405 -52.64 -73.80 30.66
N LEU A 406 -53.22 -73.67 29.46
CA LEU A 406 -52.47 -73.41 28.22
C LEU A 406 -52.07 -71.95 28.02
N VAL A 407 -52.66 -70.99 28.74
CA VAL A 407 -52.35 -69.56 28.58
C VAL A 407 -50.87 -69.25 28.86
N LEU A 408 -50.35 -69.75 29.98
CA LEU A 408 -48.96 -69.52 30.40
C LEU A 408 -47.92 -70.11 29.42
N PRO A 409 -48.01 -71.39 28.99
CA PRO A 409 -47.05 -71.95 28.04
C PRO A 409 -47.14 -71.30 26.66
N VAL A 410 -48.34 -70.96 26.18
CA VAL A 410 -48.51 -70.28 24.87
C VAL A 410 -47.94 -68.87 24.91
N ALA A 411 -48.21 -68.10 25.97
CA ALA A 411 -47.63 -66.76 26.16
C ALA A 411 -46.09 -66.81 26.22
N GLY A 412 -45.54 -67.77 26.97
CA GLY A 412 -44.09 -67.97 27.09
C GLY A 412 -43.44 -68.37 25.76
N LEU A 413 -44.11 -69.19 24.95
CA LEU A 413 -43.62 -69.63 23.64
C LEU A 413 -43.65 -68.50 22.62
N ILE A 414 -44.73 -67.71 22.57
CA ILE A 414 -44.83 -66.52 21.69
C ILE A 414 -43.76 -65.48 22.07
N TRP A 415 -43.55 -65.24 23.36
CA TRP A 415 -42.49 -64.36 23.85
C TRP A 415 -41.10 -64.85 23.42
N GLN A 416 -40.80 -66.15 23.55
CA GLN A 416 -39.54 -66.74 23.09
C GLN A 416 -39.36 -66.62 21.57
N VAL A 417 -40.41 -66.90 20.78
CA VAL A 417 -40.35 -66.83 19.32
C VAL A 417 -40.13 -65.39 18.85
N GLN A 418 -40.86 -64.41 19.38
CA GLN A 418 -40.66 -63.01 19.04
C GLN A 418 -39.27 -62.51 19.46
N LYS A 419 -38.81 -62.85 20.67
CA LYS A 419 -37.46 -62.51 21.13
C LYS A 419 -36.38 -63.09 20.22
N LYS A 420 -36.57 -64.32 19.72
CA LYS A 420 -35.64 -65.00 18.81
C LYS A 420 -35.65 -64.41 17.39
N LEU A 421 -36.81 -63.96 16.91
CA LEU A 421 -36.96 -63.27 15.62
C LEU A 421 -36.31 -61.88 15.63
N LEU A 422 -36.54 -61.09 16.68
CA LEU A 422 -35.95 -59.75 16.86
C LEU A 422 -34.43 -59.80 17.06
N HIS A 423 -33.90 -60.87 17.67
CA HIS A 423 -32.46 -61.07 17.76
C HIS A 423 -31.81 -61.46 16.43
N LYS A 424 -32.56 -62.02 15.47
CA LYS A 424 -32.07 -62.39 14.14
C LYS A 424 -32.03 -61.22 13.16
N THR A 425 -32.79 -60.15 13.42
CA THR A 425 -32.88 -58.97 12.54
C THR A 425 -32.05 -57.77 13.01
N LYS A 426 -31.27 -57.87 14.09
CA LYS A 426 -30.22 -56.87 14.36
C LYS A 426 -29.17 -56.98 13.26
N PRO A 427 -28.96 -55.95 12.41
CA PRO A 427 -27.83 -55.96 11.51
C PRO A 427 -26.55 -55.98 12.34
N THR A 428 -25.68 -56.92 12.00
CA THR A 428 -24.27 -56.94 12.38
C THR A 428 -23.70 -55.52 12.20
N LYS A 429 -23.26 -54.91 13.31
CA LYS A 429 -22.40 -53.73 13.28
C LYS A 429 -21.19 -54.08 12.41
N THR A 430 -21.11 -53.53 11.21
CA THR A 430 -19.85 -53.32 10.52
C THR A 430 -19.12 -52.22 11.26
N GLU A 431 -18.14 -52.61 12.08
CA GLU A 431 -17.03 -51.75 12.46
C GLU A 431 -16.32 -51.31 11.18
N ASN A 432 -16.49 -50.04 10.81
CA ASN A 432 -15.50 -49.33 9.99
C ASN A 432 -14.95 -48.19 10.85
N THR A 433 -13.85 -48.52 11.53
CA THR A 433 -12.88 -47.59 12.06
C THR A 433 -12.20 -46.91 10.87
N HIS A 434 -12.63 -45.70 10.50
CA HIS A 434 -11.81 -44.82 9.69
C HIS A 434 -11.05 -43.86 10.60
N THR A 435 -9.83 -44.29 10.89
CA THR A 435 -8.66 -43.46 11.14
C THR A 435 -8.34 -42.61 9.90
N MET A 436 -7.72 -41.45 10.12
CA MET A 436 -7.28 -40.39 9.18
C MET A 436 -8.33 -39.31 8.91
N LEU A 437 -8.07 -38.01 9.08
CA LEU A 437 -6.84 -37.24 9.23
C LEU A 437 -7.16 -35.95 9.97
#